data_AF-A0A067CJC2-F1
#
_entry.id   AF-A0A067CJC2-F1
#
_cell.length_a   1.000
_cell.length_b   1.000
_cell.length_c   1.000
_cell.angle_alpha   90.00
_cell.angle_beta   90.00
_cell.angle_gamma   90.00
#
_symmetry.space_group_name_H-M   'P 1'
#
loop_
_entity.id
_entity.type
_entity.pdbx_description
1 polymer ?
#
loop_
_entity_poly.entity_id
_entity_poly.type
_entity_poly.pdbx_seq_one_letter_code
_entity_poly.pdbx_strand_id
1 'polypeptide(L)'
;MMGKDSPFGNLMAEAVKLKGAQQAQLRPIWDAWPTYFQHSMFMSEPILTLRTQPFAARKAAALEIKQKGNGYFAEHQYEEAVAQYEMALSIFKYCENADPNWKKKGIHDDDISVVVYTPELTADVVELTSLQVSLYLNISVCKMRLKEFPIAIIACDDAIALDSTCAKAYYRRAQALITPLSSGALEFEKALRDLDTASKLDPTNVEIRKLYRQLRDESAKQKQLDKATFQGMFDRGVVVDAPNTPLDDADARRKKIDQELADANAVVRMYEAKGEFESARELQAKIDEAKAAATRGPAPVDFYNPTPDMIADGKANGIDLTDVRVQKMLADLQAEHVANGTTPASSTKPRPRAELSPFDAALLEADEILPTLSDDEISTLLRGEGVVALDPSERLATARTVLATKLCHGPSPRPPEDHTSGGQSSQAMKPVLYLVLLWVLGRLYSSGSLGMLYSGIAELVMRPSSSPFDEFDEF
;
A
#
# COMPACT_ATOMS: atom_id res chain seq x y z
N MET A 1 8.07 -19.92 3.77
CA MET A 1 7.01 -19.38 2.91
C MET A 1 7.35 -19.74 1.49
N MET A 2 6.49 -20.47 0.78
CA MET A 2 6.68 -20.62 -0.66
C MET A 2 6.58 -19.23 -1.29
N GLY A 3 7.44 -18.91 -2.26
CA GLY A 3 7.42 -17.60 -2.91
C GLY A 3 6.04 -17.33 -3.50
N LYS A 4 5.57 -16.07 -3.44
CA LYS A 4 4.33 -15.65 -4.11
C LYS A 4 4.32 -16.00 -5.60
N ASP A 5 5.51 -16.13 -6.19
CA ASP A 5 5.74 -16.52 -7.58
C ASP A 5 5.80 -18.05 -7.83
N SER A 6 5.60 -18.88 -6.80
CA SER A 6 5.52 -20.33 -6.96
C SER A 6 4.19 -20.73 -7.62
N PRO A 7 4.15 -21.83 -8.40
CA PRO A 7 2.89 -22.33 -8.98
C PRO A 7 1.79 -22.53 -7.95
N PHE A 8 2.15 -23.01 -6.76
CA PHE A 8 1.25 -23.17 -5.64
C PHE A 8 0.78 -21.82 -5.06
N GLY A 9 1.68 -20.86 -4.85
CA GLY A 9 1.33 -19.52 -4.37
C GLY A 9 0.38 -18.76 -5.31
N ASN A 10 0.55 -18.93 -6.62
CA ASN A 10 -0.34 -18.37 -7.64
C ASN A 10 -1.74 -19.01 -7.61
N LEU A 11 -1.80 -20.35 -7.58
CA LEU A 11 -3.08 -21.07 -7.46
C LEU A 11 -3.80 -20.73 -6.16
N MET A 12 -3.06 -20.53 -5.09
CA MET A 12 -3.59 -20.12 -3.80
C MET A 12 -4.17 -18.70 -3.84
N ALA A 13 -3.47 -17.76 -4.46
CA ALA A 13 -3.97 -16.39 -4.64
C ALA A 13 -5.26 -16.35 -5.47
N GLU A 14 -5.37 -17.23 -6.48
CA GLU A 14 -6.58 -17.36 -7.30
C GLU A 14 -7.73 -18.02 -6.54
N ALA A 15 -7.45 -19.06 -5.75
CA ALA A 15 -8.44 -19.68 -4.87
C ALA A 15 -8.98 -18.70 -3.82
N VAL A 16 -8.13 -17.83 -3.26
CA VAL A 16 -8.56 -16.74 -2.36
C VAL A 16 -9.49 -15.76 -3.09
N LYS A 17 -9.17 -15.40 -4.35
CA LYS A 17 -10.05 -14.53 -5.16
C LYS A 17 -11.40 -15.19 -5.45
N LEU A 18 -11.42 -16.48 -5.80
CA LEU A 18 -12.66 -17.23 -6.03
C LEU A 18 -13.51 -17.31 -4.77
N LYS A 19 -12.91 -17.60 -3.62
CA LYS A 19 -13.61 -17.61 -2.32
C LYS A 19 -14.14 -16.22 -1.95
N GLY A 20 -13.34 -15.18 -2.17
CA GLY A 20 -13.76 -13.79 -1.97
C GLY A 20 -14.94 -13.40 -2.88
N ALA A 21 -14.92 -13.81 -4.15
CA ALA A 21 -16.01 -13.57 -5.10
C ALA A 21 -17.29 -14.33 -4.71
N GLN A 22 -17.17 -15.58 -4.26
CA GLN A 22 -18.30 -16.34 -3.72
C GLN A 22 -18.90 -15.69 -2.47
N GLN A 23 -18.05 -15.19 -1.56
CA GLN A 23 -18.53 -14.46 -0.38
C GLN A 23 -19.19 -13.13 -0.74
N ALA A 24 -18.64 -12.38 -1.70
CA ALA A 24 -19.21 -11.12 -2.17
C ALA A 24 -20.63 -11.31 -2.77
N GLN A 25 -20.91 -12.46 -3.39
CA GLN A 25 -22.27 -12.80 -3.86
C GLN A 25 -23.27 -12.99 -2.70
N LEU A 26 -22.79 -13.38 -1.52
CA LEU A 26 -23.62 -13.66 -0.35
C LEU A 26 -23.76 -12.47 0.61
N ARG A 27 -23.01 -11.38 0.38
CA ARG A 27 -23.03 -10.17 1.24
C ARG A 27 -23.12 -8.83 0.48
N PRO A 28 -23.84 -8.71 -0.65
CA PRO A 28 -23.88 -7.46 -1.43
C PRO A 28 -24.37 -6.24 -0.63
N ILE A 29 -25.30 -6.40 0.32
CA ILE A 29 -25.79 -5.32 1.17
C ILE A 29 -24.72 -4.90 2.17
N TRP A 30 -24.08 -5.86 2.84
CA TRP A 30 -22.95 -5.60 3.73
C TRP A 30 -21.82 -4.84 3.03
N ASP A 31 -21.40 -5.31 1.86
CA ASP A 31 -20.30 -4.71 1.10
C ASP A 31 -20.64 -3.31 0.54
N ALA A 32 -21.94 -2.99 0.41
CA ALA A 32 -22.41 -1.65 0.01
C ALA A 32 -22.37 -0.64 1.17
N TRP A 33 -22.32 -1.08 2.42
CA TRP A 33 -22.26 -0.17 3.57
C TRP A 33 -20.90 0.49 3.74
N PRO A 34 -20.85 1.74 4.25
CA PRO A 34 -19.59 2.38 4.57
C PRO A 34 -18.86 1.61 5.69
N THR A 35 -17.54 1.60 5.61
CA THR A 35 -16.66 0.88 6.57
C THR A 35 -16.94 1.27 8.02
N TYR A 36 -17.18 2.55 8.28
CA TYR A 36 -17.53 3.05 9.61
C TYR A 36 -18.81 2.44 10.18
N PHE A 37 -19.77 2.04 9.33
CA PHE A 37 -20.99 1.37 9.75
C PHE A 37 -20.77 -0.14 9.93
N GLN A 38 -19.99 -0.76 9.05
CA GLN A 38 -19.59 -2.17 9.18
C GLN A 38 -18.88 -2.45 10.51
N HIS A 39 -18.04 -1.52 10.99
CA HIS A 39 -17.34 -1.66 12.27
C HIS A 39 -18.30 -1.81 13.47
N SER A 40 -19.55 -1.35 13.37
CA SER A 40 -20.54 -1.49 14.44
C SER A 40 -20.87 -2.93 14.83
N MET A 41 -20.66 -3.89 13.92
CA MET A 41 -20.83 -5.34 14.16
C MET A 41 -19.73 -5.93 15.05
N PHE A 42 -18.56 -5.30 15.09
CA PHE A 42 -17.38 -5.79 15.81
C PHE A 42 -17.16 -5.13 17.16
N MET A 43 -18.10 -4.27 17.60
CA MET A 43 -18.00 -3.54 18.86
C MET A 43 -18.08 -4.46 20.08
N SER A 44 -17.25 -4.17 21.08
CA SER A 44 -17.19 -4.89 22.35
C SER A 44 -17.67 -4.03 23.52
N GLU A 45 -17.59 -4.56 24.75
CA GLU A 45 -17.79 -3.75 25.96
C GLU A 45 -16.84 -2.55 26.00
N PRO A 46 -17.29 -1.37 26.50
CA PRO A 46 -18.57 -1.11 27.18
C PRO A 46 -19.76 -0.75 26.26
N ILE A 47 -19.56 -0.73 24.93
CA ILE A 47 -20.57 -0.23 23.98
C ILE A 47 -21.83 -1.09 23.97
N LEU A 48 -21.69 -2.41 24.06
CA LEU A 48 -22.82 -3.34 24.10
C LEU A 48 -23.73 -3.08 25.31
N THR A 49 -23.14 -2.90 26.50
CA THR A 49 -23.91 -2.51 27.69
C THR A 49 -24.63 -1.17 27.49
N LEU A 50 -23.97 -0.17 26.89
CA LEU A 50 -24.56 1.14 26.64
C LEU A 50 -25.78 1.09 25.70
N ARG A 51 -25.81 0.15 24.73
CA ARG A 51 -26.97 -0.07 23.84
C ARG A 51 -28.23 -0.55 24.56
N THR A 52 -28.16 -0.90 25.84
CA THR A 52 -29.33 -1.29 26.65
C THR A 52 -29.79 -0.17 27.60
N GLN A 53 -28.97 0.87 27.76
CA GLN A 53 -29.23 1.97 28.69
C GLN A 53 -30.27 2.96 28.13
N PRO A 54 -30.91 3.77 29.00
CA PRO A 54 -31.80 4.84 28.57
C PRO A 54 -31.05 5.94 27.80
N PHE A 55 -31.80 6.77 27.06
CA PHE A 55 -31.24 7.81 26.18
C PHE A 55 -30.22 8.72 26.88
N ALA A 56 -30.54 9.20 28.08
CA ALA A 56 -29.66 10.10 28.82
C ALA A 56 -28.26 9.52 29.06
N ALA A 57 -28.19 8.23 29.41
CA ALA A 57 -26.92 7.52 29.62
C ALA A 57 -26.18 7.27 28.30
N ARG A 58 -26.89 6.90 27.24
CA ARG A 58 -26.32 6.75 25.89
C ARG A 58 -25.72 8.06 25.39
N LYS A 59 -26.47 9.15 25.50
CA LYS A 59 -26.06 10.50 25.08
C LYS A 59 -24.83 10.95 25.85
N ALA A 60 -24.82 10.81 27.18
CA ALA A 60 -23.68 11.19 28.01
C ALA A 60 -22.41 10.42 27.60
N ALA A 61 -22.50 9.09 27.43
CA ALA A 61 -21.38 8.28 27.00
C ALA A 61 -20.90 8.63 25.57
N ALA A 62 -21.83 8.83 24.64
CA ALA A 62 -21.50 9.22 23.27
C ALA A 62 -20.80 10.58 23.19
N LEU A 63 -21.18 11.54 24.04
CA LEU A 63 -20.52 12.84 24.14
C LEU A 63 -19.11 12.72 24.71
N GLU A 64 -18.89 11.88 25.71
CA GLU A 64 -17.55 11.61 26.26
C GLU A 64 -16.64 10.97 25.20
N ILE A 65 -17.15 9.97 24.46
CA ILE A 65 -16.44 9.32 23.37
C ILE A 65 -16.13 10.33 22.25
N LYS A 66 -17.10 11.18 21.89
CA LYS A 66 -16.89 12.27 20.92
C LYS A 66 -15.78 13.22 21.37
N GLN A 67 -15.74 13.61 22.65
CA GLN A 67 -14.67 14.46 23.19
C GLN A 67 -13.30 13.78 23.10
N LYS A 68 -13.20 12.47 23.36
CA LYS A 68 -11.96 11.70 23.14
C LYS A 68 -11.54 11.72 21.67
N GLY A 69 -12.50 11.54 20.76
CA GLY A 69 -12.26 11.66 19.31
C GLY A 69 -11.74 13.04 18.91
N ASN A 70 -12.28 14.11 19.50
CA ASN A 70 -11.79 15.48 19.28
C ASN A 70 -10.35 15.64 19.79
N GLY A 71 -10.00 15.00 20.91
CA GLY A 71 -8.63 14.97 21.43
C GLY A 71 -7.65 14.34 20.45
N TYR A 72 -7.96 13.13 19.96
CA TYR A 72 -7.14 12.45 18.95
C TYR A 72 -7.03 13.25 17.65
N PHE A 73 -8.11 13.92 17.24
CA PHE A 73 -8.09 14.80 16.07
C PHE A 73 -7.10 15.96 16.24
N ALA A 74 -7.07 16.58 17.42
CA ALA A 74 -6.13 17.65 17.74
C ALA A 74 -4.67 17.16 17.74
N GLU A 75 -4.45 15.89 18.09
CA GLU A 75 -3.14 15.21 18.02
C GLU A 75 -2.78 14.70 16.62
N HIS A 76 -3.59 14.99 15.60
CA HIS A 76 -3.45 14.49 14.22
C HIS A 76 -3.53 12.95 14.08
N GLN A 77 -4.07 12.27 15.08
CA GLN A 77 -4.37 10.83 15.08
C GLN A 77 -5.77 10.61 14.49
N TYR A 78 -5.86 10.67 13.16
CA TYR A 78 -7.16 10.70 12.47
C TYR A 78 -7.85 9.34 12.46
N GLU A 79 -7.12 8.23 12.36
CA GLU A 79 -7.66 6.88 12.43
C GLU A 79 -8.30 6.60 13.80
N GLU A 80 -7.60 6.95 14.88
CA GLU A 80 -8.07 6.82 16.26
C GLU A 80 -9.28 7.73 16.52
N ALA A 81 -9.25 8.97 16.00
CA ALA A 81 -10.39 9.88 16.08
C ALA A 81 -11.63 9.29 15.39
N VAL A 82 -11.47 8.73 14.19
CA VAL A 82 -12.56 8.04 13.47
C VAL A 82 -13.10 6.88 14.29
N ALA A 83 -12.24 6.04 14.87
CA ALA A 83 -12.66 4.92 15.70
C ALA A 83 -13.52 5.37 16.89
N GLN A 84 -13.18 6.50 17.54
CA GLN A 84 -14.02 7.06 18.61
C GLN A 84 -15.38 7.52 18.07
N TYR A 85 -15.42 8.27 16.96
CA TYR A 85 -16.69 8.73 16.39
C TYR A 85 -17.59 7.56 15.94
N GLU A 86 -16.99 6.50 15.41
CA GLU A 86 -17.65 5.23 15.07
C GLU A 86 -18.26 4.55 16.30
N MET A 87 -17.50 4.46 17.39
CA MET A 87 -18.00 3.93 18.67
C MET A 87 -19.21 4.72 19.15
N ALA A 88 -19.15 6.06 19.10
CA ALA A 88 -20.26 6.92 19.51
C ALA A 88 -21.52 6.71 18.63
N LEU A 89 -21.36 6.60 17.31
CA LEU A 89 -22.49 6.30 16.39
C LEU A 89 -23.09 4.92 16.66
N SER A 90 -22.24 3.92 16.93
CA SER A 90 -22.64 2.52 17.12
C SER A 90 -23.49 2.27 18.39
N ILE A 91 -23.61 3.26 19.27
CA ILE A 91 -24.54 3.23 20.42
C ILE A 91 -26.00 3.38 19.96
N PHE A 92 -26.21 4.09 18.85
CA PHE A 92 -27.53 4.47 18.35
C PHE A 92 -27.93 3.75 17.07
N LYS A 93 -27.00 3.52 16.15
CA LYS A 93 -27.24 2.83 14.88
C LYS A 93 -26.16 1.79 14.66
N TYR A 94 -26.52 0.52 14.61
CA TYR A 94 -25.58 -0.59 14.48
C TYR A 94 -26.19 -1.78 13.75
N CYS A 95 -25.34 -2.69 13.31
CA CYS A 95 -25.75 -3.96 12.73
C CYS A 95 -25.36 -5.13 13.65
N GLU A 96 -26.22 -6.14 13.72
CA GLU A 96 -26.01 -7.37 14.45
C GLU A 96 -26.22 -8.56 13.53
N ASN A 97 -25.43 -9.61 13.75
CA ASN A 97 -25.57 -10.87 13.03
C ASN A 97 -26.25 -11.89 13.94
N ALA A 98 -27.31 -12.53 13.44
CA ALA A 98 -28.11 -13.49 14.17
C ALA A 98 -27.42 -14.85 14.36
N ASP A 99 -26.47 -15.25 13.49
CA ASP A 99 -25.76 -16.53 13.59
C ASP A 99 -24.54 -16.43 14.53
N PRO A 100 -24.50 -17.08 15.71
CA PRO A 100 -23.36 -17.02 16.62
C PRO A 100 -22.02 -17.50 16.01
N ASN A 101 -22.06 -18.27 14.92
CA ASN A 101 -20.91 -18.82 14.23
C ASN A 101 -20.57 -18.09 12.92
N TRP A 102 -21.14 -16.90 12.67
CA TRP A 102 -20.88 -16.10 11.46
C TRP A 102 -19.38 -15.86 11.22
N LYS A 103 -18.57 -15.73 12.29
CA LYS A 103 -17.11 -15.57 12.20
C LYS A 103 -16.41 -16.75 11.49
N LYS A 104 -16.98 -17.95 11.52
CA LYS A 104 -16.42 -19.15 10.86
C LYS A 104 -17.04 -19.40 9.49
N LYS A 105 -18.35 -19.17 9.34
CA LYS A 105 -19.08 -19.43 8.09
C LYS A 105 -18.92 -18.31 7.05
N GLY A 106 -18.69 -17.09 7.51
CA GLY A 106 -18.74 -15.89 6.69
C GLY A 106 -19.94 -15.03 7.06
N ILE A 107 -19.93 -13.80 6.54
CA ILE A 107 -21.02 -12.85 6.69
C ILE A 107 -22.01 -13.10 5.56
N HIS A 108 -23.29 -13.29 5.89
CA HIS A 108 -24.40 -13.44 4.95
C HIS A 108 -25.44 -12.39 5.24
N ASP A 109 -25.95 -11.71 4.21
CA ASP A 109 -26.93 -10.63 4.39
C ASP A 109 -28.22 -11.08 5.06
N ASP A 110 -28.66 -12.33 4.83
CA ASP A 110 -29.87 -12.91 5.42
C ASP A 110 -29.82 -12.97 6.96
N ASP A 111 -28.62 -13.03 7.53
CA ASP A 111 -28.39 -13.12 8.97
C ASP A 111 -28.15 -11.75 9.62
N ILE A 112 -28.08 -10.66 8.84
CA ILE A 112 -27.78 -9.32 9.35
C ILE A 112 -29.05 -8.52 9.58
N SER A 113 -29.15 -7.93 10.76
CA SER A 113 -30.20 -6.98 11.11
C SER A 113 -29.60 -5.63 11.46
N VAL A 114 -30.25 -4.55 11.01
CA VAL A 114 -29.88 -3.17 11.36
C VAL A 114 -30.79 -2.69 12.48
N VAL A 115 -30.19 -2.29 13.59
CA VAL A 115 -30.89 -1.73 14.74
C VAL A 115 -30.67 -0.22 14.76
N VAL A 116 -31.78 0.53 14.78
CA VAL A 116 -31.78 1.99 14.91
C VAL A 116 -32.53 2.35 16.19
N TYR A 117 -31.83 3.00 17.11
CA TYR A 117 -32.41 3.52 18.33
C TYR A 117 -33.12 4.85 18.06
N THR A 118 -34.39 4.93 18.42
CA THR A 118 -35.20 6.16 18.36
C THR A 118 -35.71 6.51 19.76
N PRO A 119 -35.35 7.68 20.30
CA PRO A 119 -35.92 8.18 21.55
C PRO A 119 -37.45 8.33 21.47
N GLU A 120 -38.14 8.17 22.60
CA GLU A 120 -39.60 8.34 22.68
C GLU A 120 -40.01 9.82 22.61
N LEU A 121 -39.17 10.70 23.17
CA LEU A 121 -39.45 12.13 23.25
C LEU A 121 -38.93 12.86 22.00
N THR A 122 -39.76 13.73 21.42
CA THR A 122 -39.39 14.52 20.23
C THR A 122 -38.18 15.44 20.44
N ALA A 123 -38.03 16.00 21.65
CA ALA A 123 -36.86 16.81 22.00
C ALA A 123 -35.56 15.99 21.95
N ASP A 124 -35.59 14.78 22.51
CA ASP A 124 -34.45 13.85 22.51
C ASP A 124 -34.08 13.40 21.10
N VAL A 125 -35.08 13.23 20.21
CA VAL A 125 -34.84 12.94 18.79
C VAL A 125 -34.03 14.06 18.14
N VAL A 126 -34.40 15.33 18.36
CA VAL A 126 -33.67 16.48 17.79
C VAL A 126 -32.24 16.54 18.33
N GLU A 127 -32.04 16.30 19.62
CA GLU A 127 -30.71 16.26 20.22
C GLU A 127 -29.86 15.12 19.67
N LEU A 128 -30.45 13.93 19.48
CA LEU A 128 -29.78 12.79 18.88
C LEU A 128 -29.38 13.07 17.44
N THR A 129 -30.29 13.63 16.63
CA THR A 129 -30.02 14.01 15.24
C THR A 129 -28.86 15.00 15.18
N SER A 130 -28.86 16.04 16.01
CA SER A 130 -27.76 17.01 16.09
C SER A 130 -26.42 16.36 16.46
N LEU A 131 -26.43 15.45 17.43
CA LEU A 131 -25.23 14.69 17.81
C LEU A 131 -24.72 13.82 16.66
N GLN A 132 -25.59 13.05 16.00
CA GLN A 132 -25.23 12.18 14.88
C GLN A 132 -24.69 12.98 13.70
N VAL A 133 -25.34 14.09 13.33
CA VAL A 133 -24.86 15.01 12.29
C VAL A 133 -23.45 15.49 12.63
N SER A 134 -23.21 15.92 13.86
CA SER A 134 -21.88 16.34 14.30
C SER A 134 -20.84 15.22 14.20
N LEU A 135 -21.19 13.98 14.53
CA LEU A 135 -20.28 12.83 14.44
C LEU A 135 -19.94 12.50 12.97
N TYR A 136 -20.93 12.44 12.09
CA TYR A 136 -20.73 12.20 10.66
C TYR A 136 -19.86 13.28 10.01
N LEU A 137 -20.11 14.54 10.36
CA LEU A 137 -19.29 15.66 9.92
C LEU A 137 -17.84 15.54 10.40
N ASN A 138 -17.59 15.07 11.63
CA ASN A 138 -16.24 14.87 12.12
C ASN A 138 -15.54 13.71 11.41
N ILE A 139 -16.24 12.60 11.17
CA ILE A 139 -15.73 11.47 10.37
C ILE A 139 -15.36 11.94 8.96
N SER A 140 -16.20 12.77 8.32
CA SER A 140 -15.92 13.24 6.96
C SER A 140 -14.62 14.02 6.88
N VAL A 141 -14.34 14.90 7.86
CA VAL A 141 -13.08 15.66 7.92
C VAL A 141 -11.90 14.73 8.14
N CYS A 142 -11.96 13.81 9.11
CA CYS A 142 -10.89 12.84 9.34
C CYS A 142 -10.60 12.03 8.07
N LYS A 143 -11.65 11.52 7.40
CA LYS A 143 -11.52 10.74 6.16
C LYS A 143 -10.95 11.57 5.00
N MET A 144 -11.27 12.86 4.89
CA MET A 144 -10.60 13.76 3.96
C MET A 144 -9.11 13.92 4.27
N ARG A 145 -8.74 14.05 5.56
CA ARG A 145 -7.32 14.13 5.98
C ARG A 145 -6.56 12.84 5.66
N LEU A 146 -7.23 11.70 5.77
CA LEU A 146 -6.73 10.38 5.36
C LEU A 146 -6.77 10.13 3.85
N LYS A 147 -7.26 11.10 3.06
CA LYS A 147 -7.44 10.99 1.59
C LYS A 147 -8.41 9.88 1.17
N GLU A 148 -9.28 9.44 2.07
CA GLU A 148 -10.39 8.50 1.82
C GLU A 148 -11.66 9.26 1.42
N PHE A 149 -11.60 9.96 0.29
CA PHE A 149 -12.69 10.85 -0.16
C PHE A 149 -14.04 10.15 -0.39
N PRO A 150 -14.13 8.92 -0.95
CA PRO A 150 -15.42 8.24 -1.12
C PRO A 150 -16.17 8.04 0.20
N ILE A 151 -15.45 7.64 1.26
CA ILE A 151 -16.06 7.44 2.58
C ILE A 151 -16.45 8.78 3.21
N ALA A 152 -15.65 9.83 3.00
CA ALA A 152 -16.00 11.18 3.45
C ALA A 152 -17.29 11.70 2.80
N ILE A 153 -17.49 11.43 1.51
CA ILE A 153 -18.72 11.80 0.79
C ILE A 153 -19.92 11.06 1.40
N ILE A 154 -19.82 9.75 1.61
CA ILE A 154 -20.90 8.95 2.21
C ILE A 154 -21.23 9.45 3.63
N ALA A 155 -20.22 9.83 4.43
CA ALA A 155 -20.46 10.42 5.75
C ALA A 155 -21.20 11.77 5.66
N CYS A 156 -20.89 12.61 4.67
CA CYS A 156 -21.65 13.84 4.43
C CYS A 156 -23.08 13.55 3.95
N ASP A 157 -23.27 12.53 3.11
CA ASP A 157 -24.59 12.10 2.65
C ASP A 157 -25.46 11.63 3.83
N ASP A 158 -24.90 10.83 4.74
CA ASP A 158 -25.56 10.40 5.97
C ASP A 158 -25.93 11.61 6.87
N ALA A 159 -25.04 12.61 6.98
CA ALA A 159 -25.34 13.85 7.70
C ALA A 159 -26.48 14.64 7.06
N ILE A 160 -26.52 14.75 5.73
CA ILE A 160 -27.59 15.45 4.98
C ILE A 160 -28.91 14.69 5.07
N ALA A 161 -28.87 13.36 5.08
CA ALA A 161 -30.06 12.52 5.24
C ALA A 161 -30.72 12.71 6.61
N LEU A 162 -29.91 13.00 7.65
CA LEU A 162 -30.38 13.34 8.99
C LEU A 162 -30.85 14.79 9.12
N ASP A 163 -30.06 15.73 8.60
CA ASP A 163 -30.37 17.15 8.60
C ASP A 163 -30.03 17.82 7.26
N SER A 164 -31.06 17.93 6.41
CA SER A 164 -30.98 18.62 5.11
C SER A 164 -30.76 20.13 5.20
N THR A 165 -30.84 20.73 6.40
CA THR A 165 -30.61 22.16 6.60
C THR A 165 -29.16 22.48 7.00
N CYS A 166 -28.33 21.46 7.19
CA CYS A 166 -26.94 21.62 7.59
C CYS A 166 -26.04 22.11 6.44
N ALA A 167 -25.80 23.43 6.37
CA ALA A 167 -24.89 24.03 5.37
C ALA A 167 -23.47 23.43 5.40
N LYS A 168 -22.97 23.07 6.60
CA LYS A 168 -21.63 22.46 6.78
C LYS A 168 -21.50 21.12 6.07
N ALA A 169 -22.57 20.32 6.02
CA ALA A 169 -22.55 19.02 5.37
C ALA A 169 -22.37 19.14 3.84
N TYR A 170 -23.14 20.05 3.22
CA TYR A 170 -23.00 20.35 1.80
C TYR A 170 -21.62 20.93 1.46
N TYR A 171 -21.11 21.85 2.30
CA TYR A 171 -19.78 22.42 2.11
C TYR A 171 -18.67 21.35 2.16
N ARG A 172 -18.69 20.47 3.17
CA ARG A 172 -17.70 19.39 3.31
C ARG A 172 -17.81 18.36 2.19
N ARG A 173 -19.03 18.02 1.75
CA ARG A 173 -19.23 17.15 0.58
C ARG A 173 -18.64 17.76 -0.69
N ALA A 174 -18.87 19.05 -0.92
CA ALA A 174 -18.28 19.76 -2.05
C ALA A 174 -16.75 19.74 -2.02
N GLN A 175 -16.14 19.97 -0.86
CA GLN A 175 -14.68 19.87 -0.69
C GLN A 175 -14.18 18.44 -0.97
N ALA A 176 -14.84 17.42 -0.42
CA ALA A 176 -14.48 16.01 -0.65
C ALA A 176 -14.61 15.61 -2.13
N LEU A 177 -15.53 16.22 -2.89
CA LEU A 177 -15.70 15.99 -4.32
C LEU A 177 -14.61 16.63 -5.19
N ILE A 178 -14.04 17.76 -4.79
CA ILE A 178 -13.05 18.51 -5.61
C ILE A 178 -11.60 18.27 -5.21
N THR A 179 -11.35 17.79 -4.00
CA THR A 179 -9.97 17.57 -3.49
C THR A 179 -9.22 16.42 -4.20
N PRO A 180 -9.85 15.29 -4.58
CA PRO A 180 -9.17 14.23 -5.32
C PRO A 180 -8.64 14.73 -6.68
N LEU A 181 -7.43 14.31 -7.04
CA LEU A 181 -6.87 14.59 -8.38
C LEU A 181 -7.64 13.90 -9.51
N SER A 182 -8.37 12.82 -9.18
CA SER A 182 -9.22 12.07 -10.10
C SER A 182 -10.57 12.75 -10.37
N SER A 183 -10.88 13.84 -9.67
CA SER A 183 -12.16 14.52 -9.82
C SER A 183 -12.32 15.09 -11.21
N GLY A 184 -13.41 14.73 -11.88
CA GLY A 184 -13.70 15.16 -13.24
C GLY A 184 -14.80 16.21 -13.28
N ALA A 185 -15.23 16.58 -14.49
CA ALA A 185 -16.27 17.59 -14.70
C ALA A 185 -17.58 17.28 -13.93
N LEU A 186 -17.93 15.99 -13.77
CA LEU A 186 -19.15 15.58 -13.08
C LEU A 186 -19.10 15.91 -11.57
N GLU A 187 -17.97 15.61 -10.91
CA GLU A 187 -17.77 15.88 -9.49
C GLU A 187 -17.77 17.38 -9.22
N PHE A 188 -17.16 18.17 -10.12
CA PHE A 188 -17.17 19.63 -10.06
C PHE A 188 -18.59 20.21 -10.17
N GLU A 189 -19.42 19.68 -11.08
CA GLU A 189 -20.81 20.13 -11.21
C GLU A 189 -21.69 19.71 -10.02
N LYS A 190 -21.40 18.57 -9.39
CA LYS A 190 -22.04 18.19 -8.11
C LYS A 190 -21.62 19.13 -6.98
N ALA A 191 -20.32 19.41 -6.85
CA ALA A 191 -19.79 20.33 -5.84
C ALA A 191 -20.34 21.76 -6.00
N LEU A 192 -20.50 22.26 -7.22
CA LEU A 192 -21.13 23.58 -7.46
C LEU A 192 -22.59 23.64 -6.99
N ARG A 193 -23.36 22.55 -7.18
CA ARG A 193 -24.75 22.45 -6.68
C ARG A 193 -24.80 22.40 -5.17
N ASP A 194 -23.87 21.68 -4.55
CA ASP A 194 -23.75 21.61 -3.10
C ASP A 194 -23.39 22.97 -2.50
N LEU A 195 -22.44 23.68 -3.10
CA LEU A 195 -22.05 25.03 -2.66
C LEU A 195 -23.15 26.07 -2.87
N ASP A 196 -23.93 25.97 -3.96
CA ASP A 196 -25.11 26.82 -4.16
C ASP A 196 -26.16 26.58 -3.07
N THR A 197 -26.40 25.31 -2.73
CA THR A 197 -27.32 24.92 -1.64
C THR A 197 -26.80 25.41 -0.29
N ALA A 198 -25.52 25.19 0.00
CA ALA A 198 -24.86 25.65 1.22
C ALA A 198 -24.91 27.18 1.37
N SER A 199 -24.73 27.92 0.27
CA SER A 199 -24.80 29.39 0.26
C SER A 199 -26.21 29.92 0.48
N LYS A 200 -27.27 29.15 0.16
CA LYS A 200 -28.65 29.52 0.46
C LYS A 200 -29.00 29.26 1.92
N LEU A 201 -28.46 28.19 2.50
CA LEU A 201 -28.67 27.81 3.89
C LEU A 201 -27.88 28.71 4.86
N ASP A 202 -26.62 29.01 4.54
CA ASP A 202 -25.78 29.95 5.29
C ASP A 202 -25.19 31.03 4.36
N PRO A 203 -25.95 32.12 4.11
CA PRO A 203 -25.51 33.20 3.24
C PRO A 203 -24.40 34.05 3.86
N THR A 204 -24.15 33.94 5.17
CA THR A 204 -23.15 34.74 5.88
C THR A 204 -21.73 34.19 5.70
N ASN A 205 -21.63 32.90 5.44
CA ASN A 205 -20.38 32.18 5.31
C ASN A 205 -19.46 32.66 4.17
N VAL A 206 -18.31 33.23 4.53
CA VAL A 206 -17.35 33.77 3.55
C VAL A 206 -16.68 32.66 2.75
N GLU A 207 -16.40 31.52 3.37
CA GLU A 207 -15.68 30.42 2.74
C GLU A 207 -16.48 29.72 1.66
N ILE A 208 -17.76 29.43 1.93
CA ILE A 208 -18.67 28.85 0.95
C ILE A 208 -18.71 29.73 -0.30
N ARG A 209 -18.85 31.06 -0.12
CA ARG A 209 -18.86 32.01 -1.23
C ARG A 209 -17.52 32.10 -1.95
N LYS A 210 -16.41 31.95 -1.25
CA LYS A 210 -15.05 31.97 -1.84
C LYS A 210 -14.84 30.72 -2.69
N LEU A 211 -15.13 29.54 -2.13
CA LEU A 211 -14.98 28.26 -2.83
C LEU A 211 -15.92 28.17 -4.03
N TYR A 212 -17.18 28.62 -3.89
CA TYR A 212 -18.14 28.67 -5.00
C TYR A 212 -17.62 29.52 -6.16
N ARG A 213 -17.07 30.71 -5.87
CA ARG A 213 -16.48 31.59 -6.90
C ARG A 213 -15.27 30.94 -7.57
N GLN A 214 -14.34 30.40 -6.79
CA GLN A 214 -13.15 29.72 -7.33
C GLN A 214 -13.53 28.58 -8.26
N LEU A 215 -14.42 27.69 -7.81
CA LEU A 215 -14.84 26.51 -8.58
C LEU A 215 -15.62 26.91 -9.85
N ARG A 216 -16.43 27.96 -9.78
CA ARG A 216 -17.17 28.48 -10.93
C ARG A 216 -16.23 29.08 -11.99
N ASP A 217 -15.22 29.83 -11.56
CA ASP A 217 -14.23 30.42 -12.46
C ASP A 217 -13.38 29.33 -13.13
N GLU A 218 -12.99 28.29 -12.38
CA GLU A 218 -12.27 27.13 -12.90
C GLU A 218 -13.10 26.34 -13.90
N SER A 219 -14.36 26.04 -13.58
CA SER A 219 -15.28 25.37 -14.51
C SER A 219 -15.52 26.20 -15.79
N ALA A 220 -15.61 27.52 -15.68
CA ALA A 220 -15.75 28.40 -16.84
C ALA A 220 -14.49 28.40 -17.72
N LYS A 221 -13.29 28.44 -17.12
CA LYS A 221 -12.01 28.32 -17.85
C LYS A 221 -11.88 26.96 -18.53
N GLN A 222 -12.22 25.88 -17.84
CA GLN A 222 -12.18 24.53 -18.41
C GLN A 222 -13.13 24.41 -19.60
N LYS A 223 -14.37 24.88 -19.48
CA LYS A 223 -15.33 24.89 -20.60
C LYS A 223 -14.85 25.72 -21.80
N GLN A 224 -14.12 26.82 -21.57
CA GLN A 224 -13.52 27.60 -22.65
C GLN A 224 -12.35 26.88 -23.33
N LEU A 225 -11.46 26.24 -22.54
CA LEU A 225 -10.36 25.44 -23.05
C LEU A 225 -10.85 24.21 -23.82
N ASP A 226 -11.84 23.50 -23.29
CA ASP A 226 -12.48 22.38 -23.95
C ASP A 226 -13.10 22.83 -25.27
N LYS A 227 -13.86 23.93 -25.27
CA LYS A 227 -14.42 24.49 -26.50
C LYS A 227 -13.33 24.80 -27.53
N ALA A 228 -12.23 25.45 -27.13
CA ALA A 228 -11.14 25.77 -28.05
C ALA A 228 -10.42 24.52 -28.60
N THR A 229 -10.22 23.51 -27.74
CA THR A 229 -9.57 22.25 -28.09
C THR A 229 -10.43 21.39 -29.03
N PHE A 230 -11.72 21.25 -28.71
CA PHE A 230 -12.63 20.37 -29.45
C PHE A 230 -13.20 21.02 -30.71
N GLN A 231 -13.29 22.35 -30.78
CA GLN A 231 -13.78 23.05 -31.98
C GLN A 231 -12.90 22.77 -33.22
N GLY A 232 -11.61 22.48 -33.06
CA GLY A 232 -10.71 22.10 -34.16
C GLY A 232 -10.55 20.60 -34.39
N MET A 233 -11.23 19.75 -33.63
CA MET A 233 -11.10 18.28 -33.66
C MET A 233 -12.19 17.61 -34.50
N PHE A 234 -13.39 18.20 -34.57
CA PHE A 234 -14.49 17.71 -35.41
C PHE A 234 -14.25 17.88 -36.92
N ASP A 235 -13.45 18.86 -37.33
CA ASP A 235 -13.11 19.09 -38.75
C ASP A 235 -12.02 18.13 -39.27
N ARG A 236 -11.36 17.34 -38.41
CA ARG A 236 -10.20 16.49 -38.76
C ARG A 236 -10.50 14.98 -38.75
N GLY A 237 -11.72 14.56 -38.43
CA GLY A 237 -12.04 13.15 -38.23
C GLY A 237 -12.40 12.39 -39.53
N VAL A 238 -11.40 11.92 -40.27
CA VAL A 238 -11.56 10.71 -41.09
C VAL A 238 -11.45 9.52 -40.14
N VAL A 239 -12.55 8.79 -39.97
CA VAL A 239 -12.60 7.55 -39.20
C VAL A 239 -11.75 6.50 -39.92
N VAL A 240 -10.60 6.16 -39.35
CA VAL A 240 -9.87 4.94 -39.72
C VAL A 240 -10.21 3.91 -38.67
N ASP A 241 -11.01 2.91 -39.07
CA ASP A 241 -11.33 1.75 -38.25
C ASP A 241 -10.04 0.95 -37.98
N ALA A 242 -9.51 1.05 -36.76
CA ALA A 242 -8.50 0.14 -36.26
C ALA A 242 -9.19 -0.95 -35.41
N PRO A 243 -9.03 -2.25 -35.74
CA PRO A 243 -9.61 -3.32 -34.95
C PRO A 243 -8.84 -3.52 -33.62
N ASN A 244 -9.61 -3.77 -32.56
CA ASN A 244 -9.22 -4.02 -31.18
C ASN A 244 -8.12 -5.10 -31.02
N THR A 245 -7.09 -4.82 -30.21
CA THR A 245 -6.03 -5.75 -29.81
C THR A 245 -6.01 -6.05 -28.30
N PRO A 246 -6.18 -7.33 -27.93
CA PRO A 246 -5.51 -7.95 -26.78
C PRO A 246 -4.42 -8.96 -27.20
N LEU A 247 -4.23 -9.18 -28.51
CA LEU A 247 -3.27 -10.14 -29.07
C LEU A 247 -1.82 -9.60 -29.15
N ASP A 248 -1.63 -8.27 -29.09
CA ASP A 248 -0.33 -7.63 -29.35
C ASP A 248 0.74 -7.88 -28.27
N ASP A 249 0.36 -8.08 -27.00
CA ASP A 249 1.34 -8.24 -25.92
C ASP A 249 2.04 -9.60 -25.94
N ALA A 250 1.33 -10.65 -26.34
CA ALA A 250 1.91 -11.98 -26.49
C ALA A 250 2.81 -12.06 -27.72
N ASP A 251 2.38 -11.48 -28.84
CA ASP A 251 3.15 -11.43 -30.09
C ASP A 251 4.37 -10.50 -29.99
N ALA A 252 4.27 -9.39 -29.25
CA ALA A 252 5.41 -8.50 -28.99
C ALA A 252 6.48 -9.20 -28.13
N ARG A 253 6.06 -9.98 -27.12
CA ARG A 253 6.98 -10.79 -26.29
C ARG A 253 7.62 -11.92 -27.10
N ARG A 254 6.85 -12.60 -27.96
CA ARG A 254 7.34 -13.63 -28.88
C ARG A 254 8.43 -13.09 -29.81
N LYS A 255 8.16 -11.95 -30.45
CA LYS A 255 9.12 -11.26 -31.32
C LYS A 255 10.40 -10.85 -30.58
N LYS A 256 10.29 -10.42 -29.33
CA LYS A 256 11.46 -10.06 -28.52
C LYS A 256 12.35 -11.27 -28.21
N ILE A 257 11.74 -12.40 -27.84
CA ILE A 257 12.45 -13.66 -27.58
C ILE A 257 13.10 -14.19 -28.88
N ASP A 258 12.39 -14.11 -30.00
CA ASP A 258 12.91 -14.52 -31.32
C ASP A 258 14.10 -13.64 -31.75
N GLN A 259 14.07 -12.35 -31.42
CA GLN A 259 15.16 -11.42 -31.69
C GLN A 259 16.38 -11.69 -30.80
N GLU A 260 16.19 -11.93 -29.51
CA GLU A 260 17.27 -12.32 -28.58
C GLU A 260 17.92 -13.66 -28.98
N LEU A 261 17.13 -14.62 -29.48
CA LEU A 261 17.62 -15.88 -30.05
C LEU A 261 18.42 -15.65 -31.34
N ALA A 262 17.97 -14.73 -32.22
CA ALA A 262 18.68 -14.41 -33.44
C ALA A 262 20.04 -13.75 -33.15
N ASP A 263 20.10 -12.85 -32.17
CA ASP A 263 21.32 -12.19 -31.73
C ASP A 263 22.30 -13.20 -31.11
N ALA A 264 21.81 -14.11 -30.26
CA ALA A 264 22.63 -15.17 -29.67
C ALA A 264 23.21 -16.13 -30.73
N ASN A 265 22.41 -16.50 -31.74
CA ASN A 265 22.88 -17.32 -32.87
C ASN A 265 23.87 -16.57 -33.78
N ALA A 266 23.76 -15.24 -33.88
CA ALA A 266 24.73 -14.43 -34.62
C ALA A 266 26.09 -14.40 -33.91
N VAL A 267 26.10 -14.37 -32.58
CA VAL A 267 27.33 -14.47 -31.77
C VAL A 267 28.01 -15.82 -31.99
N VAL A 268 27.26 -16.93 -32.02
CA VAL A 268 27.80 -18.26 -32.36
C VAL A 268 28.52 -18.25 -33.71
N ARG A 269 27.90 -17.66 -34.75
CA ARG A 269 28.51 -17.54 -36.09
C ARG A 269 29.78 -16.69 -36.11
N MET A 270 29.87 -15.67 -35.25
CA MET A 270 31.09 -14.86 -35.12
C MET A 270 32.25 -15.66 -34.50
N TYR A 271 31.98 -16.51 -33.51
CA TYR A 271 32.98 -17.41 -32.93
C TYR A 271 33.45 -18.47 -33.93
N GLU A 272 32.54 -19.02 -34.75
CA GLU A 272 32.89 -19.95 -35.84
C GLU A 272 33.78 -19.28 -36.90
N ALA A 273 33.50 -18.02 -37.27
CA ALA A 273 34.28 -17.28 -38.25
C ALA A 273 35.71 -16.93 -37.77
N LYS A 274 35.91 -16.81 -36.46
CA LYS A 274 37.24 -16.60 -35.84
C LYS A 274 38.04 -17.89 -35.67
N GLY A 275 37.46 -19.06 -35.97
CA GLY A 275 38.10 -20.37 -35.82
C GLY A 275 38.03 -20.95 -34.40
N GLU A 276 37.24 -20.34 -33.51
CA GLU A 276 37.04 -20.77 -32.11
C GLU A 276 35.85 -21.74 -32.01
N PHE A 277 35.98 -22.91 -32.64
CA PHE A 277 34.88 -23.87 -32.82
C PHE A 277 34.38 -24.52 -31.52
N GLU A 278 35.23 -24.65 -30.50
CA GLU A 278 34.83 -25.25 -29.22
C GLU A 278 33.88 -24.33 -28.43
N SER A 279 34.21 -23.05 -28.34
CA SER A 279 33.38 -22.05 -27.66
C SER A 279 32.05 -21.80 -28.38
N ALA A 280 32.05 -21.82 -29.72
CA ALA A 280 30.83 -21.76 -30.52
C ALA A 280 29.88 -22.94 -30.20
N ARG A 281 30.43 -24.15 -30.07
CA ARG A 281 29.66 -25.35 -29.75
C ARG A 281 29.08 -25.34 -28.33
N GLU A 282 29.84 -24.82 -27.37
CA GLU A 282 29.37 -24.66 -25.98
C GLU A 282 28.23 -23.63 -25.90
N LEU A 283 28.36 -22.50 -26.59
CA LEU A 283 27.33 -21.46 -26.64
C LEU A 283 26.06 -21.98 -27.32
N GLN A 284 26.19 -22.76 -28.40
CA GLN A 284 25.05 -23.39 -29.06
C GLN A 284 24.33 -24.39 -28.15
N ALA A 285 25.06 -25.22 -27.41
CA ALA A 285 24.48 -26.16 -26.45
C ALA A 285 23.69 -25.45 -25.35
N LYS A 286 24.19 -24.31 -24.84
CA LYS A 286 23.48 -23.48 -23.85
C LYS A 286 22.22 -22.84 -24.43
N ILE A 287 22.23 -22.41 -25.69
CA ILE A 287 21.05 -21.88 -26.39
C ILE A 287 19.99 -22.98 -26.55
N ASP A 288 20.39 -24.18 -26.95
CA ASP A 288 19.48 -25.32 -27.14
C ASP A 288 18.89 -25.81 -25.80
N GLU A 289 19.70 -25.82 -24.73
CA GLU A 289 19.25 -26.12 -23.37
C GLU A 289 18.25 -25.07 -22.84
N ALA A 290 18.55 -23.78 -23.02
CA ALA A 290 17.64 -22.70 -22.63
C ALA A 290 16.32 -22.75 -23.41
N LYS A 291 16.35 -23.10 -24.69
CA LYS A 291 15.16 -23.29 -25.53
C LYS A 291 14.33 -24.49 -25.07
N ALA A 292 14.98 -25.60 -24.72
CA ALA A 292 14.32 -26.78 -24.17
C ALA A 292 13.68 -26.50 -22.80
N ALA A 293 14.37 -25.74 -21.94
CA ALA A 293 13.86 -25.32 -20.63
C ALA A 293 12.65 -24.38 -20.76
N ALA A 294 12.67 -23.44 -21.71
CA ALA A 294 11.54 -22.53 -21.97
C ALA A 294 10.28 -23.26 -22.48
N THR A 295 10.44 -24.40 -23.16
CA THR A 295 9.30 -25.25 -23.59
C THR A 295 8.79 -26.20 -22.50
N ARG A 296 9.51 -26.37 -21.38
CA ARG A 296 9.13 -27.26 -20.28
C ARG A 296 8.32 -26.47 -19.25
N GLY A 297 6.99 -26.60 -19.28
CA GLY A 297 6.13 -25.96 -18.28
C GLY A 297 6.44 -26.43 -16.84
N PRO A 298 6.13 -25.63 -15.80
CA PRO A 298 6.32 -26.03 -14.42
C PRO A 298 5.56 -27.33 -14.10
N ALA A 299 6.15 -28.18 -13.26
CA ALA A 299 5.55 -29.47 -12.91
C ALA A 299 4.20 -29.27 -12.20
N PRO A 300 3.16 -30.07 -12.51
CA PRO A 300 1.88 -30.01 -11.82
C PRO A 300 2.05 -30.26 -10.32
N VAL A 301 1.39 -29.46 -9.50
CA VAL A 301 1.38 -29.62 -8.04
C VAL A 301 0.37 -30.71 -7.67
N ASP A 302 0.74 -31.62 -6.77
CA ASP A 302 -0.15 -32.65 -6.22
C ASP A 302 -0.92 -32.12 -5.01
N PHE A 303 -2.23 -31.96 -5.15
CA PHE A 303 -3.12 -31.45 -4.10
C PHE A 303 -3.74 -32.55 -3.22
N TYR A 304 -3.65 -33.82 -3.63
CA TYR A 304 -4.25 -34.93 -2.88
C TYR A 304 -3.32 -35.43 -1.76
N ASN A 305 -2.03 -35.12 -1.85
CA ASN A 305 -1.04 -35.37 -0.81
C ASN A 305 -0.25 -34.08 -0.49
N PRO A 306 -0.88 -33.07 0.16
CA PRO A 306 -0.23 -31.80 0.41
C PRO A 306 0.92 -31.95 1.41
N THR A 307 2.05 -31.29 1.14
CA THR A 307 3.18 -31.27 2.07
C THR A 307 2.85 -30.43 3.32
N PRO A 308 3.54 -30.62 4.46
CA PRO A 308 3.32 -29.83 5.67
C PRO A 308 3.43 -28.31 5.43
N ASP A 309 4.33 -27.90 4.52
CA ASP A 309 4.51 -26.50 4.14
C ASP A 309 3.32 -25.95 3.34
N MET A 310 2.74 -26.76 2.44
CA MET A 310 1.52 -26.39 1.70
C MET A 310 0.36 -26.19 2.66
N ILE A 311 0.19 -27.09 3.63
CA ILE A 311 -0.88 -27.02 4.64
C ILE A 311 -0.74 -25.74 5.48
N ALA A 312 0.49 -25.40 5.90
CA ALA A 312 0.76 -24.19 6.66
C ALA A 312 0.44 -22.91 5.87
N ASP A 313 0.83 -22.86 4.59
CA ASP A 313 0.59 -21.71 3.70
C ASP A 313 -0.89 -21.58 3.30
N GLY A 314 -1.56 -22.71 3.07
CA GLY A 314 -3.01 -22.80 2.91
C GLY A 314 -3.75 -22.15 4.08
N LYS A 315 -3.41 -22.59 5.29
CA LYS A 315 -3.99 -22.08 6.54
C LYS A 315 -3.72 -20.60 6.76
N ALA A 316 -2.50 -20.12 6.43
CA ALA A 316 -2.13 -18.71 6.57
C ALA A 316 -2.99 -17.78 5.69
N ASN A 317 -3.45 -18.27 4.54
CA ASN A 317 -4.29 -17.55 3.60
C ASN A 317 -5.78 -17.98 3.69
N GLY A 318 -6.17 -18.69 4.75
CA GLY A 318 -7.56 -19.02 5.04
C GLY A 318 -8.21 -20.09 4.15
N ILE A 319 -7.42 -20.99 3.54
CA ILE A 319 -7.90 -22.16 2.80
C ILE A 319 -7.46 -23.45 3.50
N ASP A 320 -8.42 -24.33 3.75
CA ASP A 320 -8.15 -25.61 4.42
C ASP A 320 -7.81 -26.70 3.40
N LEU A 321 -6.52 -27.00 3.27
CA LEU A 321 -6.01 -28.05 2.38
C LEU A 321 -6.18 -29.47 2.92
N THR A 322 -6.79 -29.63 4.10
CA THR A 322 -7.18 -30.95 4.63
C THR A 322 -8.58 -31.37 4.18
N ASP A 323 -9.38 -30.44 3.62
CA ASP A 323 -10.69 -30.75 3.06
C ASP A 323 -10.57 -31.30 1.63
N VAL A 324 -11.07 -32.53 1.42
CA VAL A 324 -11.09 -33.23 0.13
C VAL A 324 -11.80 -32.41 -0.97
N ARG A 325 -12.81 -31.60 -0.61
CA ARG A 325 -13.52 -30.74 -1.57
C ARG A 325 -12.63 -29.61 -2.08
N VAL A 326 -11.82 -29.04 -1.20
CA VAL A 326 -10.88 -27.96 -1.53
C VAL A 326 -9.72 -28.49 -2.37
N GLN A 327 -9.19 -29.66 -2.02
CA GLN A 327 -8.15 -30.34 -2.81
C GLN A 327 -8.62 -30.62 -4.24
N LYS A 328 -9.85 -31.11 -4.40
CA LYS A 328 -10.45 -31.37 -5.72
C LYS A 328 -10.61 -30.08 -6.54
N MET A 329 -11.13 -29.01 -5.92
CA MET A 329 -11.30 -27.72 -6.57
C MET A 329 -9.97 -27.15 -7.10
N LEU A 330 -8.89 -27.25 -6.32
CA LEU A 330 -7.55 -26.79 -6.73
C LEU A 330 -6.96 -27.64 -7.85
N ALA A 331 -7.19 -28.95 -7.82
CA ALA A 331 -6.77 -29.86 -8.88
C ALA A 331 -7.50 -29.57 -10.20
N ASP A 332 -8.81 -29.31 -10.15
CA ASP A 332 -9.62 -28.95 -11.31
C ASP A 332 -9.17 -27.60 -11.91
N LEU A 333 -8.89 -26.60 -11.05
CA LEU A 333 -8.36 -25.29 -11.47
C LEU A 333 -6.99 -25.41 -12.15
N GLN A 334 -6.09 -26.24 -11.62
CA GLN A 334 -4.78 -26.52 -12.24
C GLN A 334 -4.95 -27.22 -13.60
N ALA A 335 -5.89 -28.16 -13.70
CA ALA A 335 -6.18 -28.86 -14.95
C ALA A 335 -6.72 -27.90 -16.03
N GLU A 336 -7.58 -26.94 -15.65
CA GLU A 336 -8.06 -25.88 -16.53
C GLU A 336 -6.92 -24.98 -17.04
N HIS A 337 -5.99 -24.59 -16.16
CA HIS A 337 -4.81 -23.81 -16.55
C HIS A 337 -3.89 -24.57 -17.52
N VAL A 338 -3.71 -25.87 -17.31
CA VAL A 338 -2.95 -26.74 -18.22
C VAL A 338 -3.67 -26.88 -19.56
N ALA A 339 -5.00 -27.02 -19.57
CA ALA A 339 -5.80 -27.12 -20.78
C ALA A 339 -5.82 -25.81 -21.60
N ASN A 340 -5.85 -24.66 -20.92
CA ASN A 340 -5.88 -23.33 -21.55
C ASN A 340 -4.48 -22.80 -21.92
N GLY A 341 -3.41 -23.52 -21.59
CA GLY A 341 -2.03 -23.12 -21.91
C GLY A 341 -1.51 -21.92 -21.11
N THR A 342 -2.25 -21.49 -20.09
CA THR A 342 -1.87 -20.41 -19.17
C THR A 342 -1.10 -21.00 -18.01
N THR A 343 0.22 -21.13 -18.13
CA THR A 343 1.05 -21.49 -16.97
C THR A 343 1.18 -20.28 -16.04
N PRO A 344 1.01 -20.43 -14.72
CA PRO A 344 1.44 -19.41 -13.78
C PRO A 344 2.94 -19.25 -13.96
N ALA A 345 3.39 -18.07 -14.37
CA ALA A 345 4.80 -17.80 -14.54
C ALA A 345 5.51 -18.08 -13.22
N SER A 346 6.37 -19.12 -13.19
CA SER A 346 7.44 -19.17 -12.21
C SER A 346 8.33 -17.98 -12.54
N SER A 347 8.21 -16.89 -11.77
CA SER A 347 9.09 -15.75 -11.96
C SER A 347 10.49 -16.15 -11.47
N THR A 348 11.28 -16.75 -12.34
CA THR A 348 12.74 -16.78 -12.21
C THR A 348 13.31 -15.42 -12.65
N LYS A 349 12.67 -14.32 -12.25
CA LYS A 349 13.34 -13.02 -12.27
C LYS A 349 14.22 -12.96 -11.02
N PRO A 350 15.53 -12.70 -11.16
CA PRO A 350 16.34 -12.32 -10.01
C PRO A 350 15.63 -11.14 -9.32
N ARG A 351 15.51 -11.17 -7.98
CA ARG A 351 14.98 -10.04 -7.23
C ARG A 351 15.68 -8.76 -7.70
N PRO A 352 14.95 -7.67 -7.96
CA PRO A 352 15.59 -6.38 -8.20
C PRO A 352 16.53 -6.08 -7.02
N ARG A 353 17.75 -5.57 -7.30
CA ARG A 353 18.80 -5.27 -6.30
C ARG A 353 18.32 -4.44 -5.09
N ALA A 354 17.15 -3.80 -5.18
CA ALA A 354 16.55 -2.98 -4.14
C ALA A 354 15.96 -3.76 -2.94
N GLU A 355 15.77 -5.08 -3.04
CA GLU A 355 15.12 -5.90 -1.97
C GLU A 355 16.05 -6.94 -1.30
N LEU A 356 17.36 -6.91 -1.58
CA LEU A 356 18.33 -7.85 -1.00
C LEU A 356 18.82 -7.39 0.37
N SER A 357 19.05 -8.34 1.30
CA SER A 357 19.75 -8.06 2.55
C SER A 357 21.17 -7.53 2.24
N PRO A 358 21.75 -6.63 3.06
CA PRO A 358 23.12 -6.14 2.86
C PRO A 358 24.15 -7.27 2.69
N PHE A 359 23.94 -8.40 3.37
CA PHE A 359 24.80 -9.58 3.24
C PHE A 359 24.60 -10.34 1.93
N ASP A 360 23.36 -10.42 1.43
CA ASP A 360 23.07 -11.06 0.14
C ASP A 360 23.62 -10.25 -1.03
N ALA A 361 23.61 -8.92 -0.92
CA ALA A 361 24.28 -8.03 -1.88
C ALA A 361 25.81 -8.22 -1.86
N ALA A 362 26.41 -8.33 -0.67
CA ALA A 362 27.83 -8.56 -0.51
C ALA A 362 28.28 -9.95 -0.99
N LEU A 363 27.43 -10.97 -0.92
CA LEU A 363 27.70 -12.29 -1.51
C LEU A 363 27.76 -12.25 -3.03
N LEU A 364 26.91 -11.44 -3.67
CA LEU A 364 26.95 -11.24 -5.13
C LEU A 364 28.21 -10.48 -5.56
N GLU A 365 28.61 -9.45 -4.80
CA GLU A 365 29.89 -8.77 -5.03
C GLU A 365 31.08 -9.69 -4.81
N ALA A 366 31.04 -10.55 -3.79
CA ALA A 366 32.07 -11.54 -3.55
C ALA A 366 32.19 -12.55 -4.71
N ASP A 367 31.09 -12.94 -5.33
CA ASP A 367 31.09 -13.83 -6.51
C ASP A 367 31.71 -13.18 -7.76
N GLU A 368 31.61 -11.86 -7.90
CA GLU A 368 32.29 -11.12 -8.98
C GLU A 368 33.79 -10.96 -8.72
N ILE A 369 34.19 -10.82 -7.45
CA ILE A 369 35.59 -10.58 -7.06
C ILE A 369 36.41 -11.87 -7.00
N LEU A 370 35.84 -12.97 -6.50
CA LEU A 370 36.54 -14.24 -6.30
C LEU A 370 37.31 -14.76 -7.54
N PRO A 371 36.76 -14.71 -8.78
CA PRO A 371 37.47 -15.15 -9.97
C PRO A 371 38.70 -14.30 -10.33
N THR A 372 38.81 -13.10 -9.76
CA THR A 372 39.92 -12.17 -10.01
C THR A 372 41.08 -12.33 -9.03
N LEU A 373 40.89 -13.07 -7.94
CA LEU A 373 41.89 -13.34 -6.92
C LEU A 373 42.69 -14.60 -7.27
N SER A 374 44.00 -14.55 -7.05
CA SER A 374 44.87 -15.71 -7.17
C SER A 374 44.70 -16.68 -5.99
N ASP A 375 45.07 -17.95 -6.19
CA ASP A 375 44.96 -18.98 -5.15
C ASP A 375 45.75 -18.65 -3.87
N ASP A 376 46.86 -17.92 -3.99
CA ASP A 376 47.65 -17.45 -2.85
C ASP A 376 46.94 -16.32 -2.07
N GLU A 377 46.21 -15.44 -2.76
CA GLU A 377 45.40 -14.39 -2.14
C GLU A 377 44.18 -14.97 -1.42
N ILE A 378 43.55 -15.99 -2.01
CA ILE A 378 42.46 -16.73 -1.35
C ILE A 378 42.99 -17.48 -0.11
N SER A 379 44.19 -18.06 -0.19
CA SER A 379 44.84 -18.73 0.95
C SER A 379 45.13 -17.79 2.11
N THR A 380 45.62 -16.58 1.81
CA THR A 380 45.97 -15.57 2.80
C THR A 380 44.73 -14.97 3.45
N LEU A 381 43.65 -14.76 2.69
CA LEU A 381 42.36 -14.30 3.20
C LEU A 381 41.75 -15.30 4.20
N LEU A 382 41.76 -16.59 3.87
CA LEU A 382 41.26 -17.64 4.77
C LEU A 382 42.14 -17.82 6.02
N ARG A 383 43.47 -17.71 5.86
CA ARG A 383 44.41 -17.80 6.99
C ARG A 383 44.24 -16.63 7.97
N GLY A 384 43.90 -15.44 7.47
CA GLY A 384 43.64 -14.25 8.30
C GLY A 384 42.48 -14.41 9.27
N GLU A 385 41.51 -15.27 8.95
CA GLU A 385 40.37 -15.63 9.81
C GLU A 385 40.61 -16.93 10.61
N GLY A 386 41.83 -17.48 10.59
CA GLY A 386 42.20 -18.66 11.37
C GLY A 386 41.73 -20.00 10.78
N VAL A 387 41.30 -20.02 9.51
CA VAL A 387 40.86 -21.25 8.83
C VAL A 387 42.05 -21.91 8.13
N VAL A 388 42.46 -23.10 8.58
CA VAL A 388 43.60 -23.84 8.02
C VAL A 388 43.15 -25.25 7.63
N ALA A 389 43.37 -25.59 6.35
CA ALA A 389 43.06 -26.87 5.69
C ALA A 389 41.56 -27.16 5.44
N LEU A 390 41.09 -26.72 4.26
CA LEU A 390 39.77 -27.06 3.70
C LEU A 390 39.95 -27.86 2.41
N ASP A 391 38.99 -28.74 2.13
CA ASP A 391 38.90 -29.42 0.84
C ASP A 391 38.71 -28.40 -0.31
N PRO A 392 39.21 -28.66 -1.53
CA PRO A 392 39.18 -27.70 -2.64
C PRO A 392 37.78 -27.16 -2.97
N SER A 393 36.73 -27.98 -2.79
CA SER A 393 35.33 -27.59 -3.01
C SER A 393 34.77 -26.65 -1.94
N GLU A 394 35.20 -26.80 -0.69
CA GLU A 394 34.73 -25.98 0.44
C GLU A 394 35.52 -24.68 0.57
N ARG A 395 36.75 -24.66 0.05
CA ARG A 395 37.65 -23.51 0.09
C ARG A 395 37.06 -22.27 -0.58
N LEU A 396 36.49 -22.42 -1.79
CA LEU A 396 35.89 -21.30 -2.53
C LEU A 396 34.58 -20.83 -1.88
N ALA A 397 33.76 -21.75 -1.38
CA ALA A 397 32.53 -21.42 -0.66
C ALA A 397 32.82 -20.66 0.65
N THR A 398 33.87 -21.06 1.37
CA THR A 398 34.29 -20.39 2.62
C THR A 398 34.96 -19.05 2.31
N ALA A 399 35.73 -18.94 1.23
CA ALA A 399 36.30 -17.66 0.80
C ALA A 399 35.20 -16.66 0.42
N ARG A 400 34.14 -17.13 -0.25
CA ARG A 400 32.95 -16.34 -0.61
C ARG A 400 32.27 -15.72 0.60
N THR A 401 32.01 -16.53 1.64
CA THR A 401 31.33 -16.05 2.85
C THR A 401 32.22 -15.11 3.65
N VAL A 402 33.52 -15.41 3.78
CA VAL A 402 34.47 -14.53 4.48
C VAL A 402 34.59 -13.19 3.76
N LEU A 403 34.72 -13.18 2.43
CA LEU A 403 34.82 -11.97 1.63
C LEU A 403 33.54 -11.13 1.74
N ALA A 404 32.36 -11.75 1.63
CA ALA A 404 31.08 -11.07 1.83
C ALA A 404 30.95 -10.46 3.24
N THR A 405 31.42 -11.17 4.27
CA THR A 405 31.38 -10.66 5.66
C THR A 405 32.27 -9.43 5.83
N LYS A 406 33.45 -9.41 5.19
CA LYS A 406 34.38 -8.27 5.17
C LYS A 406 33.83 -7.08 4.38
N LEU A 407 33.11 -7.33 3.28
CA LEU A 407 32.43 -6.29 2.50
C LEU A 407 31.29 -5.64 3.30
N CYS A 408 30.60 -6.40 4.15
CA CYS A 408 29.55 -5.86 5.03
C CYS A 408 30.09 -5.06 6.23
N HIS A 409 31.26 -5.42 6.77
CA HIS A 409 31.83 -4.80 7.97
C HIS A 409 33.02 -3.93 7.57
N GLY A 410 32.76 -2.65 7.25
CA GLY A 410 33.81 -1.62 7.22
C GLY A 410 34.61 -1.58 8.54
N PRO A 411 35.84 -1.05 8.56
CA PRO A 411 36.78 -1.28 9.64
C PRO A 411 36.22 -0.74 10.96
N SER A 412 35.83 -1.65 11.86
CA SER A 412 35.32 -1.34 13.19
C SER A 412 36.28 -1.87 14.26
N PRO A 413 36.44 -1.16 15.39
CA PRO A 413 37.52 -1.37 16.36
C PRO A 413 37.25 -2.61 17.22
N ARG A 414 38.30 -3.39 17.51
CA ARG A 414 38.23 -4.51 18.48
C ARG A 414 38.07 -3.98 19.92
N PRO A 415 37.38 -4.72 20.81
CA PRO A 415 37.24 -4.37 22.22
C PRO A 415 38.53 -4.65 23.01
N PRO A 416 38.73 -4.03 24.19
CA PRO A 416 39.97 -4.13 24.95
C PRO A 416 39.99 -5.34 25.88
N GLU A 417 41.11 -6.07 25.90
CA GLU A 417 41.55 -6.85 27.07
C GLU A 417 42.80 -6.19 27.68
N ASP A 418 42.99 -6.48 28.96
CA ASP A 418 43.61 -5.64 29.98
C ASP A 418 45.13 -5.39 29.88
N HIS A 419 45.49 -4.16 30.28
CA HIS A 419 46.72 -3.65 30.92
C HIS A 419 48.10 -4.20 30.43
N THR A 420 48.98 -3.34 29.88
CA THR A 420 49.89 -2.52 30.71
C THR A 420 50.64 -1.42 29.90
N SER A 421 50.57 -0.19 30.42
CA SER A 421 51.52 0.95 30.36
C SER A 421 52.33 1.28 29.10
N GLY A 422 52.17 2.52 28.60
CA GLY A 422 53.22 3.27 27.89
C GLY A 422 52.71 4.14 26.74
N GLY A 423 52.41 5.42 27.02
CA GLY A 423 51.73 6.31 26.08
C GLY A 423 52.56 6.83 24.89
N GLN A 424 51.85 7.19 23.82
CA GLN A 424 52.00 8.42 23.04
C GLN A 424 50.82 8.54 22.06
N SER A 425 49.98 9.57 22.24
CA SER A 425 48.74 9.78 21.49
C SER A 425 48.96 10.60 20.22
N SER A 426 48.25 10.17 19.17
CA SER A 426 48.24 10.72 17.81
C SER A 426 47.62 12.12 17.76
N GLN A 427 48.41 13.09 17.29
CA GLN A 427 48.03 14.50 17.11
C GLN A 427 47.55 14.80 15.66
N ALA A 428 47.25 13.79 14.84
CA ALA A 428 47.10 13.99 13.39
C ALA A 428 45.66 14.12 12.85
N MET A 429 44.59 13.77 13.59
CA MET A 429 43.22 13.73 13.03
C MET A 429 42.31 14.92 13.33
N LYS A 430 42.68 15.82 14.23
CA LYS A 430 41.89 17.03 14.52
C LYS A 430 41.82 18.05 13.37
N PRO A 431 42.89 18.34 12.60
CA PRO A 431 42.81 19.37 11.55
C PRO A 431 41.95 18.95 10.35
N VAL A 432 41.83 17.65 10.06
CA VAL A 432 41.04 17.13 8.94
C VAL A 432 39.54 17.29 9.17
N LEU A 433 39.06 17.04 10.39
CA LEU A 433 37.66 17.22 10.75
C LEU A 433 37.22 18.69 10.71
N TYR A 434 38.08 19.62 11.13
CA TYR A 434 37.79 21.05 11.02
C TYR A 434 37.67 21.52 9.57
N LEU A 435 38.50 20.98 8.67
CA LEU A 435 38.44 21.32 7.24
C LEU A 435 37.16 20.79 6.56
N VAL A 436 36.73 19.58 6.90
CA VAL A 436 35.47 19.02 6.38
C VAL A 436 34.26 19.83 6.90
N LEU A 437 34.27 20.25 8.16
CA LEU A 437 33.19 21.01 8.75
C LEU A 437 33.10 22.44 8.17
N LEU A 438 34.24 23.09 7.92
CA LEU A 438 34.32 24.36 7.20
C LEU A 438 33.83 24.25 5.75
N TRP A 439 34.15 23.14 5.08
CA TRP A 439 33.71 22.91 3.70
C TRP A 439 32.19 22.72 3.61
N VAL A 440 31.59 21.99 4.54
CA VAL A 440 30.13 21.81 4.63
C VAL A 440 29.43 23.14 4.91
N LEU A 441 29.93 23.94 5.87
CA LEU A 441 29.37 25.26 6.17
C LEU A 441 29.49 26.24 4.99
N GLY A 442 30.61 26.22 4.26
CA GLY A 442 30.77 27.03 3.04
C GLY A 442 29.78 26.65 1.94
N ARG A 443 29.45 25.35 1.82
CA ARG A 443 28.47 24.85 0.84
C ARG A 443 27.02 25.19 1.22
N LEU A 444 26.72 25.21 2.52
CA LEU A 444 25.43 25.66 3.08
C LEU A 444 25.23 27.18 2.94
N TYR A 445 26.31 27.96 3.01
CA TYR A 445 26.26 29.41 2.78
C TYR A 445 26.06 29.76 1.29
N SER A 446 26.76 29.07 0.38
CA SER A 446 26.65 29.35 -1.07
C SER A 446 25.31 28.94 -1.68
N SER A 447 24.58 28.01 -1.05
CA SER A 447 23.27 27.53 -1.50
C SER A 447 22.09 28.30 -0.90
N GLY A 448 22.32 29.30 -0.03
CA GLY A 448 21.27 30.14 0.54
C GLY A 448 20.33 29.44 1.53
N SER A 449 20.57 28.17 1.85
CA SER A 449 19.68 27.34 2.69
C SER A 449 19.78 27.63 4.19
N LEU A 450 20.72 28.47 4.61
CA LEU A 450 20.86 28.89 6.02
C LEU A 450 19.65 29.68 6.53
N GLY A 451 18.98 30.45 5.66
CA GLY A 451 17.81 31.26 6.02
C GLY A 451 16.54 30.44 6.28
N MET A 452 16.39 29.27 5.64
CA MET A 452 15.24 28.38 5.86
C MET A 452 15.32 27.60 7.18
N LEU A 453 16.54 27.30 7.64
CA LEU A 453 16.75 26.64 8.93
C LEU A 453 16.47 27.60 10.11
N TYR A 454 16.82 28.88 9.98
CA TYR A 454 16.57 29.86 11.04
C TYR A 454 15.08 30.23 11.18
N SER A 455 14.35 30.30 10.06
CA SER A 455 12.90 30.55 10.07
C SER A 455 12.11 29.37 10.64
N GLY A 456 12.46 28.12 10.27
CA GLY A 456 11.79 26.93 10.80
C GLY A 456 11.99 26.71 12.31
N ILE A 457 13.14 27.11 12.86
CA ILE A 457 13.40 26.98 14.31
C ILE A 457 12.71 28.11 15.10
N ALA A 458 12.64 29.32 14.55
CA ALA A 458 11.94 30.44 15.20
C ALA A 458 10.41 30.21 15.27
N GLU A 459 9.83 29.54 14.27
CA GLU A 459 8.40 29.24 14.21
C GLU A 459 7.98 28.12 15.19
N LEU A 460 8.90 27.21 15.54
CA LEU A 460 8.65 26.11 16.47
C LEU A 460 8.67 26.54 17.96
N VAL A 461 9.34 27.66 18.28
CA VAL A 461 9.60 28.06 19.68
C VAL A 461 8.57 29.07 20.22
N MET A 462 7.75 29.70 19.37
CA MET A 462 6.98 30.90 19.73
C MET A 462 5.43 30.75 19.80
N ARG A 463 4.86 29.54 19.91
CA ARG A 463 3.40 29.39 20.16
C ARG A 463 3.08 28.99 21.60
N PRO A 464 2.44 29.88 22.40
CA PRO A 464 1.84 29.48 23.67
C PRO A 464 0.47 28.82 23.43
N SER A 465 0.26 27.63 23.99
CA SER A 465 -1.05 26.96 24.01
C SER A 465 -1.84 27.40 25.26
N SER A 466 -2.99 28.01 25.03
CA SER A 466 -4.03 28.20 26.04
C SER A 466 -5.36 27.70 25.44
N SER A 467 -5.99 26.75 26.11
CA SER A 467 -7.37 26.29 25.89
C SER A 467 -8.35 27.26 26.60
N PRO A 468 -9.59 27.45 26.11
CA PRO A 468 -10.61 26.40 26.06
C PRO A 468 -11.24 26.24 24.66
N PHE A 469 -11.33 24.97 24.25
CA PHE A 469 -11.70 24.49 22.92
C PHE A 469 -13.20 24.15 22.90
N ASP A 470 -14.08 25.08 22.49
CA ASP A 470 -15.51 24.79 22.29
C ASP A 470 -16.17 25.56 21.12
N GLU A 471 -15.40 26.28 20.30
CA GLU A 471 -15.90 26.96 19.10
C GLU A 471 -14.98 26.68 17.90
N PHE A 472 -15.44 25.85 16.97
CA PHE A 472 -14.78 25.63 15.68
C PHE A 472 -15.12 26.80 14.74
N ASP A 473 -14.24 27.81 14.75
CA ASP A 473 -14.23 28.97 13.85
C ASP A 473 -12.96 29.02 12.96
N GLU A 474 -12.21 27.92 12.88
CA GLU A 474 -11.24 27.69 11.81
C GLU A 474 -11.70 26.46 11.02
N PHE A 475 -12.17 26.74 9.80
CA PHE A 475 -13.00 25.92 8.94
C PHE A 475 -12.44 24.55 8.53
#